data_AF-A0A258SPF6-F1
#
_entry.id   AF-A0A258SPF6-F1
#
_cell.length_a   1.000
_cell.length_b   1.000
_cell.length_c   1.000
_cell.angle_alpha   90.00
_cell.angle_beta   90.00
_cell.angle_gamma   90.00
#
_symmetry.space_group_name_H-M   'P 1'
#
loop_
_entity.id
_entity.type
_entity.pdbx_description
1 polymer ?
#
loop_
_entity_poly.entity_id
_entity_poly.type
_entity_poly.pdbx_seq_one_letter_code
_entity_poly.pdbx_strand_id
1 'polypeptide(L)'
;WLMPDTLQAEYGCKIGTDYPAPLVNIEHALKLARAAFSHLKRSAQHQAQTAQIIQKHASRKPIARRKSISGKQTPVTTKSNVDLASRQKTLF
;
A
#
# COMPACT_ATOMS: atom_id res chain seq x y z
N TRP A 1 -16.65 3.92 -1.92
CA TRP A 1 -17.24 4.58 -0.73
C TRP A 1 -16.84 6.04 -0.58
N LEU A 2 -15.83 6.53 -1.30
CA LEU A 2 -15.38 7.93 -1.24
C LEU A 2 -16.29 8.90 -2.02
N MET A 3 -17.37 8.40 -2.61
CA MET A 3 -18.31 9.19 -3.39
C MET A 3 -19.07 10.14 -2.46
N PRO A 4 -19.15 11.46 -2.75
CA PRO A 4 -19.95 12.39 -1.97
C PRO A 4 -21.45 12.04 -2.01
N ASP A 5 -22.17 12.42 -0.96
CA ASP A 5 -23.59 12.06 -0.79
C ASP A 5 -24.51 12.58 -1.90
N THR A 6 -24.18 13.73 -2.49
CA THR A 6 -24.93 14.30 -3.63
C THR A 6 -24.89 13.38 -4.85
N LEU A 7 -23.71 12.84 -5.17
CA LEU A 7 -23.55 11.89 -6.29
C LEU A 7 -24.14 10.52 -5.96
N GLN A 8 -24.07 10.09 -4.70
CA GLN A 8 -24.74 8.86 -4.28
C GLN A 8 -26.26 8.93 -4.49
N ALA A 9 -26.87 10.08 -4.21
CA ALA A 9 -28.28 10.32 -4.45
C ALA A 9 -28.62 10.39 -5.95
N GLU A 10 -27.81 11.10 -6.74
CA GLU A 10 -28.00 11.22 -8.19
C GLU A 10 -27.95 9.87 -8.91
N TYR A 11 -26.98 9.02 -8.55
CA TYR A 11 -26.82 7.69 -9.14
C TYR A 11 -27.67 6.60 -8.47
N GLY A 12 -28.45 6.94 -7.43
CA GLY A 12 -29.28 5.98 -6.71
C GLY A 12 -28.50 4.84 -6.05
N CYS A 13 -27.26 5.09 -5.62
CA CYS A 13 -26.40 4.10 -4.98
C CYS A 13 -25.87 4.66 -3.66
N LYS A 14 -26.60 4.40 -2.56
CA LYS A 14 -26.22 4.82 -1.22
C LYS A 14 -25.32 3.79 -0.56
N ILE A 15 -24.12 4.23 -0.23
CA ILE A 15 -23.16 3.42 0.52
C ILE A 15 -23.69 3.23 1.96
N GLY A 16 -23.67 2.01 2.45
CA GLY A 16 -24.27 1.56 3.70
C GLY A 16 -25.68 0.99 3.59
N THR A 17 -26.41 1.25 2.48
CA THR A 17 -27.78 0.72 2.26
C THR A 17 -27.84 -0.14 1.00
N ASP A 18 -27.70 0.47 -0.17
CA ASP A 18 -27.78 -0.22 -1.46
C ASP A 18 -26.49 -0.98 -1.75
N TYR A 19 -25.36 -0.44 -1.28
CA TYR A 19 -24.06 -1.09 -1.34
C TYR A 19 -23.35 -0.95 0.00
N PRO A 20 -22.69 -1.99 0.54
CA PRO A 20 -22.09 -1.90 1.87
C PRO A 20 -20.93 -0.90 1.96
N ALA A 21 -20.84 -0.22 3.10
CA ALA A 21 -19.64 0.53 3.45
C ALA A 21 -18.46 -0.44 3.73
N PRO A 22 -17.20 0.00 3.56
CA PRO A 22 -16.05 -0.82 3.86
C PRO A 22 -16.06 -1.24 5.32
N LEU A 23 -15.93 -2.54 5.55
CA LEU A 23 -15.96 -3.11 6.90
C LEU A 23 -14.77 -2.65 7.75
N VAL A 24 -13.62 -2.41 7.11
CA VAL A 24 -12.37 -2.04 7.76
C VAL A 24 -11.70 -0.87 7.07
N ASN A 25 -11.01 -0.04 7.84
CA ASN A 25 -10.08 0.92 7.29
C ASN A 25 -8.86 0.17 6.73
N ILE A 26 -8.70 0.21 5.41
CA ILE A 26 -7.66 -0.54 4.70
C ILE A 26 -6.26 -0.11 5.13
N GLU A 27 -6.01 1.18 5.34
CA GLU A 27 -4.68 1.69 5.72
C GLU A 27 -4.27 1.16 7.09
N HIS A 28 -5.19 1.22 8.05
CA HIS A 28 -4.96 0.72 9.40
C HIS A 28 -4.78 -0.81 9.40
N ALA A 29 -5.65 -1.54 8.70
CA ALA A 29 -5.57 -2.99 8.56
C ALA A 29 -4.23 -3.43 7.96
N LEU A 30 -3.77 -2.73 6.92
CA LEU A 30 -2.48 -3.02 6.29
C LEU A 30 -1.31 -2.77 7.23
N LYS A 31 -1.34 -1.68 8.01
CA LYS A 31 -0.33 -1.37 9.02
C LYS A 31 -0.24 -2.47 10.07
N LEU A 32 -1.39 -2.90 10.60
CA LEU A 32 -1.47 -3.99 11.58
C LEU A 32 -0.95 -5.31 11.00
N ALA A 33 -1.38 -5.68 9.79
CA ALA A 33 -0.97 -6.91 9.14
C ALA A 33 0.56 -6.94 8.92
N ARG A 34 1.14 -5.83 8.46
CA ARG A 34 2.60 -5.70 8.29
C ARG A 34 3.34 -5.83 9.61
N ALA A 35 2.85 -5.20 10.68
CA ALA A 35 3.45 -5.29 12.00
C ALA A 35 3.42 -6.73 12.53
N ALA A 36 2.27 -7.41 12.43
CA ALA A 36 2.10 -8.80 12.84
C ALA A 36 3.06 -9.74 12.09
N PHE A 37 3.15 -9.59 10.76
CA PHE A 37 4.05 -10.40 9.95
C PHE A 37 5.53 -10.11 10.25
N SER A 38 5.87 -8.83 10.48
CA SER A 38 7.22 -8.43 10.88
C SER A 38 7.61 -9.04 12.23
N HIS A 39 6.68 -9.09 13.19
CA HIS A 39 6.87 -9.75 14.48
C HIS A 39 7.06 -11.27 14.31
N LEU A 40 6.19 -11.92 13.55
CA LEU A 40 6.27 -13.36 13.27
C LEU A 40 7.62 -13.74 12.64
N LYS A 41 8.11 -12.96 11.68
CA LYS A 41 9.42 -13.18 11.06
C LYS A 41 10.60 -13.10 12.02
N ARG A 42 10.49 -12.31 13.10
CA ARG A 42 11.52 -12.21 14.13
C ARG A 42 11.51 -13.40 15.09
N SER A 43 10.44 -14.20 15.11
CA SER A 43 10.35 -15.37 16.00
C SER A 43 11.45 -16.40 15.69
N ALA A 44 11.97 -17.04 16.74
CA ALA A 44 12.98 -18.08 16.63
C ALA A 44 12.48 -19.28 15.80
N GLN A 45 11.19 -19.63 15.94
CA GLN A 45 10.56 -20.71 15.18
C GLN A 45 10.63 -20.44 13.67
N HIS A 46 10.26 -19.24 13.23
CA HIS A 46 10.31 -18.89 11.82
C HIS A 46 11.74 -18.93 11.26
N GLN A 47 12.72 -18.50 12.05
CA GLN A 47 14.14 -18.57 11.67
C GLN A 47 14.63 -20.01 11.56
N ALA A 48 14.29 -20.87 12.54
CA ALA A 48 14.66 -22.28 12.52
C ALA A 48 14.05 -23.01 11.31
N GLN A 49 12.78 -22.78 11.02
CA GLN A 49 12.11 -23.32 9.83
C GLN A 49 12.78 -22.84 8.54
N THR A 50 13.12 -21.54 8.46
CA THR A 50 13.84 -20.98 7.31
C THR A 50 15.21 -21.65 7.14
N ALA A 51 15.96 -21.85 8.22
CA ALA A 51 17.27 -22.51 8.19
C ALA A 51 17.17 -23.96 7.71
N GLN A 52 16.16 -24.71 8.14
CA GLN A 52 15.90 -26.07 7.67
C GLN A 52 15.62 -26.12 6.16
N ILE A 53 14.79 -25.20 5.66
CA ILE A 53 14.49 -25.09 4.23
C ILE A 53 15.77 -24.78 3.44
N ILE A 54 16.57 -23.83 3.92
CA ILE A 54 17.85 -23.48 3.31
C ILE A 54 18.78 -24.70 3.32
N GLN A 55 18.96 -25.39 4.45
CA GLN A 55 19.81 -26.57 4.53
C GLN A 55 19.40 -27.65 3.52
N LYS A 56 18.09 -27.89 3.36
CA LYS A 56 17.55 -28.90 2.45
C LYS A 56 17.68 -28.52 0.98
N HIS A 57 17.59 -27.23 0.65
CA HIS A 57 17.39 -26.77 -0.74
C HIS A 57 18.45 -25.80 -1.28
N ALA A 58 19.40 -25.32 -0.46
CA ALA A 58 20.39 -24.30 -0.84
C ALA A 58 21.59 -24.84 -1.62
N SER A 59 21.46 -25.98 -2.31
CA SER A 59 22.47 -26.46 -3.27
C SER A 59 22.69 -25.48 -4.43
N ARG A 60 21.74 -24.56 -4.66
CA ARG A 60 21.88 -23.47 -5.62
C ARG A 60 22.81 -22.40 -5.05
N LYS A 61 23.94 -22.18 -5.72
CA LYS A 61 24.89 -21.09 -5.41
C LYS A 61 24.11 -19.77 -5.27
N PRO A 62 24.11 -19.11 -4.10
CA PRO A 62 23.39 -17.86 -3.95
C PRO A 62 24.05 -16.83 -4.85
N ILE A 63 23.29 -16.31 -5.82
CA ILE A 63 23.70 -15.13 -6.59
C ILE A 63 23.96 -14.03 -5.56
N ALA A 64 25.21 -13.61 -5.45
CA ALA A 64 25.61 -12.54 -4.54
C ALA A 64 24.69 -11.35 -4.79
N ARG A 65 23.90 -10.98 -3.78
CA ARG A 65 23.02 -9.81 -3.86
C ARG A 65 23.90 -8.59 -4.11
N ARG A 66 23.80 -8.00 -5.31
CA ARG A 66 24.41 -6.70 -5.61
C ARG A 66 23.90 -5.72 -4.54
N LYS A 67 24.82 -5.14 -3.77
CA LYS A 67 24.52 -4.02 -2.88
C LYS A 67 23.89 -2.94 -3.75
N SER A 68 22.60 -2.67 -3.58
CA SER A 68 22.00 -1.49 -4.17
C SER A 68 22.75 -0.29 -3.61
N ILE A 69 23.44 0.44 -4.48
CA ILE A 69 24.02 1.73 -4.15
C ILE A 69 22.88 2.56 -3.57
N SER A 70 23.02 2.96 -2.31
CA SER A 70 22.09 3.85 -1.63
C SER A 70 21.96 5.10 -2.47
N GLY A 71 20.88 5.21 -3.25
CA GLY A 71 20.56 6.42 -3.97
C GLY A 71 20.40 7.54 -2.96
N LYS A 72 21.31 8.51 -2.98
CA LYS A 72 21.10 9.80 -2.32
C LYS A 72 19.77 10.33 -2.86
N GLN A 73 18.76 10.39 -2.00
CA GLN A 73 17.49 11.01 -2.33
C GLN A 73 17.77 12.49 -2.57
N THR A 74 17.73 12.93 -3.82
CA THR A 74 17.59 14.34 -4.14
C THR A 74 16.20 14.79 -3.66
N PRO A 75 16.07 15.98 -3.05
CA PRO A 75 14.78 16.45 -2.56
C PRO A 75 13.83 16.60 -3.75
N VAL A 76 12.78 15.78 -3.77
CA VAL A 76 11.66 15.94 -4.69
C VAL A 76 10.92 17.19 -4.23
N THR A 77 11.11 18.28 -4.95
CA THR A 77 10.36 19.53 -4.78
C THR A 77 8.87 19.22 -5.00
N THR A 78 8.12 19.21 -3.91
CA THR A 78 6.66 19.20 -3.90
C THR A 78 6.17 20.43 -4.66
N LYS A 79 5.72 20.27 -5.91
CA LYS A 79 4.98 21.32 -6.61
C LYS A 79 3.63 21.47 -5.90
N SER A 80 3.41 22.66 -5.38
CA SER A 80 2.21 23.11 -4.70
C SER A 80 0.99 22.95 -5.61
N ASN A 81 -0.07 22.41 -5.01
CA ASN A 81 -1.41 22.32 -5.57
C ASN A 81 -2.04 23.73 -5.57
N VAL A 82 -1.72 24.54 -6.59
CA VAL A 82 -2.36 25.83 -6.85
C VAL A 82 -2.61 25.98 -8.34
N ASP A 83 -3.37 25.05 -8.96
CA ASP A 83 -4.00 25.38 -10.25
C ASP A 83 -5.18 24.46 -10.62
N LEU A 84 -6.20 24.42 -9.74
CA LEU A 84 -7.49 23.80 -10.08
C LEU A 84 -8.53 24.79 -10.61
N ALA A 85 -8.20 26.08 -10.72
CA ALA A 85 -9.15 27.14 -11.06
C ALA A 85 -9.13 27.59 -12.54
N SER A 86 -8.21 27.08 -13.38
CA SER A 86 -8.07 27.53 -14.78
C SER A 86 -8.63 26.58 -15.85
N ARG A 87 -9.43 25.57 -15.48
CA ARG A 87 -9.92 24.54 -16.43
C ARG A 87 -11.36 24.73 -16.94
N GLN A 88 -12.02 25.84 -16.63
CA GLN A 88 -13.37 26.15 -17.13
C GLN A 88 -13.46 27.57 -17.70
N LYS A 89 -12.93 27.74 -18.91
CA LYS A 89 -13.17 28.84 -19.87
C LYS A 89 -12.47 28.35 -21.14
N THR A 90 -13.15 27.85 -22.16
CA THR A 90 -14.02 28.63 -23.05
C THR A 90 -14.90 27.68 -23.89
N LEU A 91 -16.21 27.89 -23.87
CA LEU A 91 -17.11 27.52 -24.97
C LEU A 91 -17.97 28.75 -25.26
N PHE A 92 -17.52 29.52 -26.25
CA PHE A 92 -18.33 30.33 -27.15
C PHE A 92 -17.70 30.17 -28.53
#